data_AF-A0A8S2F203-F1
#
_entry.id   AF-A0A8S2F203-F1
#
_cell.length_a   1.000
_cell.length_b   1.000
_cell.length_c   1.000
_cell.angle_alpha   90.00
_cell.angle_beta   90.00
_cell.angle_gamma   90.00
#
_symmetry.space_group_name_H-M   'P 1'
#
loop_
_entity.id
_entity.type
_entity.pdbx_description
1 polymer ?
#
loop_
_entity_poly.entity_id
_entity_poly.type
_entity_poly.pdbx_seq_one_letter_code
_entity_poly.pdbx_strand_id
1 'polypeptide(L)'
;MTKEFGQDTVEYGPQSGQQQQSPSYCGGLNYGQQSGQQQLPSTINVWAQSSDQPLFLTPTGQPLSRLNFIEKIRLVLSHLGFDAASYSGHSFRKGAATTAATCGLPPYIIQILGRWLTDSFKLYIELPLQTIQKAQQTLPQPS
;
A
#
# COMPACT_ATOMS: atom_id res chain seq x y z
N MET A 1 45.65 -24.00 -2.30
CA MET A 1 45.35 -22.74 -3.02
C MET A 1 44.18 -22.08 -2.32
N THR A 2 44.47 -21.43 -1.20
CA THR A 2 43.54 -20.66 -0.37
C THR A 2 43.21 -19.35 -1.08
N LYS A 3 41.92 -18.98 -1.11
CA LYS A 3 41.49 -17.61 -1.40
C LYS A 3 40.64 -17.14 -0.24
N GLU A 4 41.29 -16.33 0.60
CA GLU A 4 40.74 -15.49 1.65
C GLU A 4 39.65 -14.57 1.05
N PHE A 5 38.45 -14.60 1.60
CA PHE A 5 37.45 -13.54 1.39
C PHE A 5 37.45 -12.68 2.65
N GLY A 6 38.04 -11.48 2.54
CA GLY A 6 38.05 -10.47 3.58
C GLY A 6 36.63 -10.06 3.96
N GLN A 7 36.35 -10.11 5.26
CA GLN A 7 35.15 -9.58 5.87
C GLN A 7 35.39 -8.10 6.16
N ASP A 8 34.83 -7.21 5.36
CA ASP A 8 34.70 -5.79 5.71
C ASP A 8 33.36 -5.59 6.43
N THR A 9 33.39 -5.72 7.75
CA THR A 9 32.32 -5.28 8.64
C THR A 9 32.36 -3.76 8.74
N VAL A 10 31.39 -3.07 8.14
CA VAL A 10 31.18 -1.64 8.38
C VAL A 10 30.37 -1.48 9.66
N GLU A 11 31.07 -1.10 10.73
CA GLU A 11 30.57 -0.79 12.05
C GLU A 11 29.80 0.54 12.03
N TYR A 12 28.48 0.52 12.22
CA TYR A 12 27.68 1.73 12.45
C TYR A 12 27.62 2.00 13.97
N GLY A 13 28.42 2.95 14.42
CA GLY A 13 28.34 3.51 15.78
C GLY A 13 27.09 4.37 15.99
N PRO A 14 26.68 4.61 17.26
CA PRO A 14 25.42 5.26 17.59
C PRO A 14 25.52 6.79 17.43
N GLN A 15 24.72 7.38 16.54
CA GLN A 15 24.52 8.82 16.52
C GLN A 15 23.26 9.18 17.33
N SER A 16 23.52 9.97 18.36
CA SER A 16 22.57 10.53 19.30
C SER A 16 21.65 11.59 18.67
N GLY A 17 20.36 11.46 19.00
CA GLY A 17 19.35 12.52 19.15
C GLY A 17 19.35 13.69 18.17
N GLN A 18 18.42 13.65 17.21
CA GLN A 18 17.55 14.80 16.91
C GLN A 18 16.12 14.32 16.68
N GLN A 19 15.18 14.81 17.50
CA GLN A 19 13.75 14.71 17.27
C GLN A 19 13.40 15.49 16.01
N GLN A 20 13.23 14.80 14.89
CA GLN A 20 12.67 15.40 13.68
C GLN A 20 11.17 15.11 13.65
N GLN A 21 10.41 16.19 13.80
CA GLN A 21 8.95 16.22 13.81
C GLN A 21 8.37 15.53 12.58
N SER A 22 7.34 14.71 12.82
CA SER A 22 6.59 13.99 11.80
C SER A 22 5.93 14.96 10.80
N PRO A 23 6.07 14.77 9.48
CA PRO A 23 5.23 15.48 8.52
C PRO A 23 3.80 14.98 8.63
N SER A 24 2.93 15.80 9.20
CA SER A 24 1.48 15.56 9.21
C SER A 24 0.93 15.77 7.80
N TYR A 25 0.57 14.69 7.12
CA TYR A 25 -0.23 14.74 5.89
C TYR A 25 -1.19 13.55 5.83
N CYS A 26 -2.17 13.53 6.72
CA CYS A 26 -3.46 12.89 6.47
C CYS A 26 -4.48 14.01 6.31
N GLY A 27 -4.63 14.51 5.08
CA GLY A 27 -5.67 15.50 4.76
C GLY A 27 -7.05 14.92 5.02
N GLY A 28 -7.81 15.57 5.89
CA GLY A 28 -9.18 15.19 6.21
C GLY A 28 -10.09 15.36 4.99
N LEU A 29 -10.69 14.26 4.55
CA LEU A 29 -11.85 14.31 3.66
C LEU A 29 -13.06 14.68 4.52
N ASN A 30 -13.47 15.95 4.46
CA ASN A 30 -14.77 16.39 4.96
C ASN A 30 -15.85 15.81 4.05
N TYR A 31 -16.42 14.66 4.42
CA TYR A 31 -17.68 14.20 3.86
C TYR A 31 -18.80 14.96 4.55
N GLY A 32 -19.41 15.90 3.83
CA GLY A 32 -20.61 16.59 4.27
C GLY A 32 -21.73 15.58 4.60
N GLN A 33 -22.39 15.80 5.74
CA GLN A 33 -23.58 15.06 6.14
C GLN A 33 -24.66 15.18 5.05
N GLN A 34 -24.97 14.07 4.40
CA GLN A 34 -26.25 13.88 3.74
C GLN A 34 -26.98 12.75 4.48
N SER A 35 -28.02 13.16 5.19
CA SER A 35 -29.01 12.31 5.85
C SER A 35 -29.81 11.53 4.80
N GLY A 36 -29.43 10.27 4.61
CA GLY A 36 -30.22 9.26 3.91
C GLY A 36 -29.67 7.90 4.32
N GLN A 37 -30.42 7.14 5.10
CA GLN A 37 -30.04 5.78 5.45
C GLN A 37 -30.13 4.90 4.20
N GLN A 38 -29.05 4.85 3.42
CA GLN A 38 -28.81 3.76 2.50
C GLN A 38 -28.20 2.63 3.33
N GLN A 39 -29.03 1.64 3.69
CA GLN A 39 -28.53 0.39 4.25
C GLN A 39 -27.68 -0.31 3.18
N LEU A 40 -26.37 -0.10 3.25
CA LEU A 40 -25.39 -0.90 2.53
C LEU A 40 -25.46 -2.34 3.09
N PRO A 41 -25.72 -3.36 2.27
CA PRO A 41 -25.83 -4.72 2.78
C PRO A 41 -24.44 -5.26 3.17
N SER A 42 -24.30 -5.50 4.46
CA SER A 42 -23.44 -6.51 5.11
C SER A 42 -21.92 -6.38 4.90
N THR A 43 -21.29 -5.84 5.93
CA THR A 43 -19.85 -5.72 6.14
C THR A 43 -19.12 -7.05 5.94
N ILE A 44 -17.88 -7.00 5.43
CA ILE A 44 -16.95 -8.12 5.53
C ILE A 44 -16.73 -8.38 7.01
N ASN A 45 -16.97 -9.62 7.42
CA ASN A 45 -16.84 -10.04 8.79
C ASN A 45 -15.42 -10.58 8.99
N VAL A 46 -14.66 -9.98 9.91
CA VAL A 46 -13.30 -10.43 10.26
C VAL A 46 -13.40 -11.22 11.56
N TRP A 47 -13.43 -12.54 11.45
CA TRP A 47 -13.47 -13.44 12.61
C TRP A 47 -12.63 -14.68 12.32
N ALA A 48 -11.35 -14.68 12.70
CA ALA A 48 -10.61 -15.92 12.83
C ALA A 48 -10.85 -16.46 14.25
N GLN A 49 -11.64 -17.54 14.37
CA GLN A 49 -11.88 -18.22 15.65
C GLN A 49 -10.85 -19.31 15.95
N SER A 50 -10.18 -19.83 14.92
CA SER A 50 -9.09 -20.81 15.04
C SER A 50 -8.11 -20.68 13.87
N SER A 51 -6.92 -21.27 13.98
CA SER A 51 -5.89 -21.23 12.95
C SER A 51 -6.27 -21.92 11.64
N ASP A 52 -7.33 -22.73 11.67
CA ASP A 52 -7.76 -23.57 10.54
C ASP A 52 -8.98 -22.98 9.80
N GLN A 53 -9.37 -21.74 10.16
CA GLN A 53 -10.52 -21.05 9.57
C GLN A 53 -10.07 -19.84 8.74
N PRO A 54 -10.80 -19.50 7.65
CA PRO A 54 -10.50 -18.31 6.88
C PRO A 54 -10.74 -17.05 7.72
N LEU A 55 -9.79 -16.11 7.69
CA LEU A 55 -9.89 -14.85 8.42
C LEU A 55 -11.07 -13.97 7.97
N PHE A 56 -11.35 -13.99 6.66
CA PHE A 56 -12.40 -13.19 6.06
C PHE A 56 -13.58 -14.07 5.68
N LEU A 57 -14.71 -13.83 6.32
CA LEU A 57 -15.95 -14.56 6.09
C LEU A 57 -17.02 -13.61 5.53
N THR A 58 -17.88 -14.16 4.69
CA THR A 58 -19.15 -13.53 4.34
C THR A 58 -20.07 -13.53 5.56
N PRO A 59 -21.14 -12.71 5.55
CA PRO A 59 -22.17 -12.76 6.58
C PRO A 59 -22.82 -14.13 6.74
N THR A 60 -22.77 -14.96 5.69
CA THR A 60 -23.26 -16.34 5.68
C THR A 60 -22.22 -17.35 6.20
N GLY A 61 -21.08 -16.90 6.72
CA GLY A 61 -20.02 -17.75 7.29
C GLY A 61 -19.15 -18.46 6.25
N GLN A 62 -19.24 -18.08 4.98
CA GLN A 62 -18.43 -18.67 3.91
C GLN A 62 -17.12 -17.91 3.71
N PRO A 63 -16.04 -18.55 3.25
CA PRO A 63 -14.80 -17.85 2.91
C PRO A 63 -15.06 -16.72 1.91
N LEU A 64 -14.53 -15.52 2.17
CA LEU A 64 -14.69 -14.38 1.26
C LEU A 64 -13.94 -14.65 -0.05
N SER A 65 -14.68 -14.76 -1.16
CA SER A 65 -14.09 -14.92 -2.48
C SER A 65 -13.50 -13.60 -3.00
N ARG A 66 -12.51 -13.70 -3.89
CA ARG A 66 -11.96 -12.55 -4.62
C ARG A 66 -13.05 -11.79 -5.37
N LEU A 67 -13.97 -12.48 -6.03
CA LEU A 67 -15.04 -11.86 -6.81
C LEU A 67 -15.96 -11.03 -5.92
N ASN A 68 -16.43 -11.61 -4.81
CA ASN A 68 -17.29 -10.92 -3.85
C ASN A 68 -16.60 -9.69 -3.25
N PHE A 69 -15.29 -9.78 -2.98
CA PHE A 69 -14.51 -8.63 -2.51
C PHE A 69 -14.48 -7.51 -3.55
N ILE A 70 -14.17 -7.83 -4.82
CA ILE A 70 -14.11 -6.82 -5.89
C ILE A 70 -15.49 -6.22 -6.19
N GLU A 71 -16.55 -7.03 -6.18
CA GLU A 71 -17.92 -6.55 -6.37
C GLU A 71 -18.34 -5.58 -5.26
N LYS A 72 -18.04 -5.88 -4.00
CA LYS A 72 -18.32 -4.97 -2.87
C LYS A 72 -17.59 -3.64 -3.03
N ILE A 73 -16.32 -3.68 -3.44
CA ILE A 73 -15.54 -2.46 -3.69
C ILE A 73 -16.13 -1.67 -4.86
N ARG A 74 -16.45 -2.34 -5.98
CA ARG A 74 -17.08 -1.72 -7.15
C ARG A 74 -18.39 -1.05 -6.78
N LEU A 75 -19.21 -1.70 -5.97
CA LEU A 75 -20.44 -1.13 -5.44
C LEU A 75 -20.16 0.19 -4.72
N VAL A 76 -19.20 0.22 -3.79
CA VAL A 76 -18.84 1.45 -3.06
C VAL A 76 -18.33 2.53 -4.01
N LEU A 77 -17.46 2.18 -4.97
CA LEU A 77 -16.92 3.12 -5.95
C LEU A 77 -18.01 3.73 -6.84
N SER A 78 -18.99 2.92 -7.27
CA SER A 78 -20.15 3.40 -8.03
C SER A 78 -20.99 4.39 -7.23
N HIS A 79 -21.22 4.15 -5.94
CA HIS A 79 -21.93 5.10 -5.07
C HIS A 79 -21.18 6.42 -4.88
N LEU A 80 -19.85 6.39 -4.97
CA LEU A 80 -18.98 7.57 -4.91
C LEU A 80 -18.84 8.30 -6.26
N GLY A 81 -19.51 7.82 -7.32
CA GLY A 81 -19.47 8.43 -8.65
C GLY A 81 -18.25 8.06 -9.50
N PHE A 82 -17.47 7.05 -9.09
CA PHE A 82 -16.35 6.54 -9.89
C PHE A 82 -16.82 5.47 -10.90
N ASP A 83 -16.12 5.37 -12.03
CA ASP A 83 -16.29 4.25 -12.96
C ASP A 83 -15.72 2.96 -12.36
N ALA A 84 -16.58 2.20 -11.70
CA ALA A 84 -16.22 0.95 -11.04
C ALA A 84 -15.66 -0.12 -12.01
N ALA A 85 -15.95 -0.06 -13.31
CA ALA A 85 -15.44 -1.02 -14.28
C ALA A 85 -13.92 -0.89 -14.47
N SER A 86 -13.39 0.33 -14.32
CA SER A 86 -11.95 0.62 -14.40
C SER A 86 -11.12 0.08 -13.22
N TYR A 87 -11.77 -0.34 -12.13
CA TYR A 87 -11.10 -0.86 -10.94
C TYR A 87 -11.15 -2.38 -10.85
N SER A 88 -10.00 -2.97 -10.52
CA SER A 88 -9.83 -4.40 -10.29
C SER A 88 -8.97 -4.64 -9.06
N GLY A 89 -8.87 -5.89 -8.61
CA GLY A 89 -7.94 -6.25 -7.53
C GLY A 89 -6.47 -5.94 -7.86
N HIS A 90 -6.13 -5.89 -9.15
CA HIS A 90 -4.79 -5.48 -9.57
C HIS A 90 -4.56 -3.98 -9.32
N SER A 91 -5.58 -3.14 -9.53
CA SER A 91 -5.52 -1.70 -9.26
C SER A 91 -5.21 -1.42 -7.78
N PHE A 92 -5.74 -2.24 -6.85
CA PHE A 92 -5.40 -2.16 -5.43
C PHE A 92 -3.92 -2.48 -5.15
N ARG A 93 -3.37 -3.51 -5.81
CA ARG A 93 -1.94 -3.83 -5.66
C ARG A 93 -1.06 -2.71 -6.21
N LYS A 94 -1.42 -2.11 -7.35
CA LYS A 94 -0.75 -0.92 -7.89
C LYS A 94 -0.81 0.26 -6.92
N GLY A 95 -2.00 0.56 -6.40
CA GLY A 95 -2.20 1.63 -5.43
C GLY A 95 -1.38 1.43 -4.15
N ALA A 96 -1.35 0.21 -3.60
CA ALA A 96 -0.54 -0.10 -2.42
C ALA A 96 0.96 0.05 -2.69
N ALA A 97 1.46 -0.45 -3.83
CA ALA A 97 2.86 -0.33 -4.22
C ALA A 97 3.27 1.14 -4.37
N THR A 98 2.44 1.90 -5.09
CA THR A 98 2.63 3.32 -5.33
C THR A 98 2.60 4.10 -4.02
N THR A 99 1.64 3.83 -3.14
CA THR A 99 1.55 4.48 -1.82
C THR A 99 2.81 4.25 -1.00
N ALA A 100 3.27 3.00 -0.91
CA ALA A 100 4.51 2.66 -0.20
C ALA A 100 5.72 3.41 -0.78
N ALA A 101 5.84 3.49 -2.11
CA ALA A 101 6.89 4.24 -2.77
C ALA A 101 6.79 5.74 -2.50
N THR A 102 5.60 6.32 -2.51
CA THR A 102 5.39 7.74 -2.20
C THR A 102 5.67 8.08 -0.74
N CYS A 103 5.54 7.11 0.17
CA CYS A 103 5.96 7.23 1.56
C CYS A 103 7.49 7.08 1.74
N GLY A 104 8.24 6.87 0.66
CA GLY A 104 9.71 6.74 0.71
C GLY A 104 10.20 5.38 1.20
N LEU A 105 9.36 4.34 1.21
CA LEU A 105 9.83 3.00 1.58
C LEU A 105 10.87 2.51 0.55
N PRO A 106 11.97 1.89 1.02
CA PRO A 106 12.96 1.31 0.11
C PRO A 106 12.34 0.26 -0.83
N PRO A 107 12.80 0.15 -2.09
CA PRO A 107 12.23 -0.79 -3.06
C PRO A 107 12.19 -2.26 -2.58
N TYR A 108 13.21 -2.72 -1.84
CA TYR A 108 13.25 -4.10 -1.32
C TYR A 108 12.15 -4.36 -0.27
N ILE A 109 11.78 -3.35 0.53
CA ILE A 109 10.67 -3.45 1.49
C ILE A 109 9.34 -3.54 0.72
N ILE A 110 9.15 -2.71 -0.30
CA ILE A 110 7.95 -2.74 -1.15
C ILE A 110 7.80 -4.11 -1.82
N GLN A 111 8.92 -4.68 -2.30
CA GLN A 111 8.97 -6.00 -2.89
C GLN A 111 8.49 -7.09 -1.90
N ILE A 112 8.99 -7.06 -0.66
CA ILE A 112 8.61 -8.00 0.41
C ILE A 112 7.13 -7.81 0.79
N LEU A 113 6.69 -6.56 1.01
CA LEU A 113 5.30 -6.24 1.37
C LEU A 113 4.30 -6.73 0.33
N GLY A 114 4.62 -6.58 -0.95
CA GLY A 114 3.76 -7.06 -2.04
C GLY A 114 3.98 -8.52 -2.42
N ARG A 115 4.86 -9.25 -1.72
CA ARG A 115 5.20 -10.66 -1.95
C ARG A 115 5.66 -10.93 -3.39
N TRP A 116 6.43 -10.03 -3.97
CA TRP A 116 7.00 -10.21 -5.31
C TRP A 116 8.33 -10.94 -5.25
N LEU A 117 8.46 -12.01 -6.02
CA LEU A 117 9.70 -12.77 -6.12
C LEU A 117 10.72 -12.11 -7.06
N THR A 118 10.26 -11.24 -7.95
CA THR A 118 11.06 -10.56 -8.97
C THR A 118 10.80 -9.07 -8.97
N ASP A 119 11.58 -8.35 -9.76
CA ASP A 119 11.45 -6.90 -10.01
C ASP A 119 10.15 -6.46 -10.71
N SER A 120 9.19 -7.37 -10.92
CA SER A 120 7.87 -7.08 -11.49
C SER A 120 7.09 -5.99 -10.74
N PHE A 121 7.39 -5.77 -9.46
CA PHE A 121 6.79 -4.70 -8.66
C PHE A 121 7.09 -3.29 -9.17
N LYS A 122 8.22 -3.10 -9.89
CA LYS A 122 8.60 -1.80 -10.46
C LYS A 122 7.55 -1.28 -11.44
N LEU A 123 6.86 -2.18 -12.16
CA LEU A 123 5.78 -1.85 -13.09
C LEU A 123 4.48 -1.42 -12.40
N TYR A 124 4.38 -1.61 -11.08
CA TYR A 124 3.20 -1.28 -10.28
C TYR A 124 3.32 0.07 -9.58
N ILE A 125 4.50 0.66 -9.56
CA ILE A 125 4.79 1.93 -8.91
C ILE A 125 4.64 3.05 -9.94
N GLU A 126 3.57 3.84 -9.83
CA GLU A 126 3.32 5.02 -10.66
C GLU A 126 3.55 6.27 -9.80
N LEU A 127 4.77 6.82 -9.86
CA LEU A 127 5.11 8.02 -9.07
C LEU A 127 4.49 9.29 -9.68
N PRO A 128 3.86 10.16 -8.88
CA PRO A 128 3.43 11.47 -9.34
C PRO A 128 4.61 12.28 -9.87
N LEU A 129 4.37 13.11 -10.90
CA LEU A 129 5.39 13.99 -11.49
C LEU A 129 6.09 14.88 -10.44
N GLN A 130 5.34 15.31 -9.41
CA GLN A 130 5.88 16.10 -8.31
C GLN A 130 7.01 15.38 -7.55
N THR A 131 6.88 14.06 -7.35
CA THR A 131 7.91 13.25 -6.70
C THR A 131 9.16 13.19 -7.56
N ILE A 132 8.99 13.04 -8.88
CA ILE A 132 10.10 13.01 -9.83
C ILE A 132 10.81 14.37 -9.87
N GLN A 133 10.06 15.48 -9.89
CA GLN A 133 10.61 16.83 -9.84
C GLN A 133 11.41 17.09 -8.56
N LYS A 134 10.88 16.70 -7.41
CA LYS A 134 11.61 16.79 -6.12
C LYS A 134 12.89 15.97 -6.13
N ALA A 135 12.86 14.77 -6.70
CA ALA A 135 14.05 13.94 -6.85
C ALA A 135 15.10 14.64 -7.73
N GLN A 136 14.69 15.24 -8.85
CA GLN A 136 15.58 16.01 -9.73
C GLN A 136 16.23 17.21 -9.02
N GLN A 137 15.47 17.93 -8.21
CA GLN A 137 15.98 19.10 -7.47
C GLN A 137 16.96 18.72 -6.36
N THR A 138 16.83 17.51 -5.80
CA THR A 138 17.75 17.00 -4.76
C THR A 138 19.10 16.54 -5.35
N LEU A 139 19.20 16.33 -6.67
CA LEU A 139 20.46 15.94 -7.30
C LEU A 139 21.45 17.13 -7.25
N PRO A 140 22.71 16.89 -6.82
CA PRO A 140 23.73 17.92 -6.85
C PRO A 140 23.94 18.37 -8.29
N GLN A 141 23.80 19.68 -8.53
CA GLN A 141 24.01 20.25 -9.87
C GLN A 141 25.50 20.26 -10.18
N PRO A 142 25.90 19.94 -11.43
CA PRO A 142 27.28 20.06 -11.84
C PRO A 142 27.72 21.53 -11.71
N SER A 143 28.84 21.73 -11.02
CA SER A 143 29.50 23.02 -10.78
C SER A 143 30.03 23.65 -12.06
#